data_AF-A0A4P7QH50-F1
#
_entry.id   AF-A0A4P7QH50-F1
#
_cell.length_a   1.000
_cell.length_b   1.000
_cell.length_c   1.000
_cell.angle_alpha   90.00
_cell.angle_beta   90.00
_cell.angle_gamma   90.00
#
_symmetry.space_group_name_H-M   'P 1'
#
loop_
_entity.id
_entity.type
_entity.pdbx_description
1 polymer ?
#
loop_
_entity_poly.entity_id
_entity_poly.type
_entity_poly.pdbx_seq_one_letter_code
_entity_poly.pdbx_strand_id
1 'polypeptide(L)'
;MALHPSLLDLAEAAPRCESEASARGVLAESLELLRNALEHGEKEVALAAWFSRVVGDVIHSPALASPVRLTGAFGRGDGLPTIPVVYLGRDERVASLLDAVGLKHASSDDTLARRVDSGLPVGAGGELELLRDALAKRPPALRLIDGLPDRNVEVDVQSTLLAPIAAIARWAAPSPRPTPDRLAIAGERELLQLSEVEALTTAWETGLKIELGRWYDHVSDHPVVLADLTPFTRTAYGSATRTVSEVLSSLEAREYRS
;
A
#
# COMPACT_ATOMS: atom_id res chain seq x y z
N MET A 1 -6.46 11.96 -15.38
CA MET A 1 -5.54 11.79 -16.52
C MET A 1 -5.57 10.31 -16.85
N ALA A 2 -5.76 9.95 -18.11
CA ALA A 2 -5.76 8.54 -18.51
C ALA A 2 -4.31 8.00 -18.44
N LEU A 3 -4.17 6.73 -18.04
CA LEU A 3 -2.89 6.02 -18.09
C LEU A 3 -2.37 5.96 -19.54
N HIS A 4 -1.05 5.89 -19.72
CA HIS A 4 -0.46 5.72 -21.05
C HIS A 4 -0.96 4.43 -21.74
N PRO A 5 -1.17 4.42 -23.07
CA PRO A 5 -1.70 3.25 -23.79
C PRO A 5 -0.96 1.94 -23.54
N SER A 6 0.38 1.95 -23.44
CA SER A 6 1.16 0.74 -23.14
C SER A 6 0.79 0.09 -21.80
N LEU A 7 0.44 0.89 -20.79
CA LEU A 7 -0.03 0.36 -19.51
C LEU A 7 -1.39 -0.33 -19.69
N LEU A 8 -2.27 0.27 -20.49
CA LEU A 8 -3.59 -0.29 -20.79
C LEU A 8 -3.48 -1.61 -21.58
N ASP A 9 -2.64 -1.62 -22.62
CA ASP A 9 -2.41 -2.80 -23.46
C ASP A 9 -1.86 -3.97 -22.64
N LEU A 10 -0.89 -3.73 -21.76
CA LEU A 10 -0.35 -4.77 -20.89
C LEU A 10 -1.39 -5.28 -19.88
N ALA A 11 -2.19 -4.38 -19.29
CA ALA A 11 -3.27 -4.75 -18.38
C ALA A 11 -4.37 -5.57 -19.08
N GLU A 12 -4.62 -5.33 -20.37
CA GLU A 12 -5.53 -6.16 -21.17
C GLU A 12 -4.97 -7.55 -21.49
N ALA A 13 -3.65 -7.67 -21.62
CA ALA A 13 -2.96 -8.94 -21.86
C ALA A 13 -2.82 -9.79 -20.60
N ALA A 14 -2.61 -9.17 -19.43
CA ALA A 14 -2.39 -9.84 -18.15
C ALA A 14 -3.35 -11.01 -17.83
N PRO A 15 -4.69 -10.87 -17.91
CA PRO A 15 -5.60 -11.97 -17.59
C PRO A 15 -5.62 -13.09 -18.62
N ARG A 16 -4.99 -12.91 -19.79
CA ARG A 16 -4.99 -13.85 -20.93
C ARG A 16 -3.70 -14.66 -21.03
N CYS A 17 -2.82 -14.61 -20.03
CA CYS A 17 -1.61 -15.44 -20.03
C CYS A 17 -1.97 -16.93 -20.04
N GLU A 18 -1.47 -17.68 -21.02
CA GLU A 18 -1.75 -19.12 -21.17
C GLU A 18 -0.58 -20.02 -20.69
N SER A 19 0.59 -19.43 -20.42
CA SER A 19 1.77 -20.13 -19.92
C SER A 19 2.48 -19.38 -18.81
N GLU A 20 3.22 -20.09 -17.95
CA GLU A 20 4.05 -19.45 -16.90
C GLU A 20 5.13 -18.54 -17.51
N ALA A 21 5.64 -18.88 -18.71
CA ALA A 21 6.58 -18.03 -19.43
C ALA A 21 5.96 -16.70 -19.85
N SER A 22 4.72 -16.70 -20.36
CA SER A 22 3.99 -15.47 -20.68
C SER A 22 3.65 -14.66 -19.43
N ALA A 23 3.24 -15.33 -18.34
CA ALA A 23 2.96 -14.68 -17.06
C ALA A 23 4.21 -13.96 -16.51
N ARG A 24 5.36 -14.62 -16.58
CA ARG A 24 6.65 -14.02 -16.18
C ARG A 24 7.02 -12.83 -17.06
N GLY A 25 6.82 -12.94 -18.38
CA GLY A 25 7.06 -11.86 -19.33
C GLY A 25 6.23 -10.62 -19.01
N VAL A 26 4.91 -10.79 -18.80
CA VAL A 26 4.01 -9.68 -18.44
C VAL A 26 4.41 -9.02 -17.13
N LEU A 27 4.77 -9.79 -16.09
CA LEU A 27 5.21 -9.21 -14.82
C LEU A 27 6.54 -8.45 -14.96
N ALA A 28 7.50 -9.00 -15.69
CA ALA A 28 8.77 -8.32 -15.94
C ALA A 28 8.56 -7.00 -16.72
N GLU A 29 7.78 -7.04 -17.80
CA GLU A 29 7.45 -5.85 -18.59
C GLU A 29 6.67 -4.82 -17.77
N SER A 30 5.80 -5.26 -16.85
CA SER A 30 5.06 -4.34 -15.98
C SER A 30 5.98 -3.51 -15.07
N LEU A 31 7.10 -4.08 -14.62
CA LEU A 31 8.10 -3.36 -13.82
C LEU A 31 8.85 -2.33 -14.66
N GLU A 32 9.15 -2.63 -15.92
CA GLU A 32 9.77 -1.67 -16.84
C GLU A 32 8.82 -0.52 -17.19
N LEU A 33 7.57 -0.83 -17.54
CA LEU A 33 6.55 0.18 -17.84
C LEU A 33 6.26 1.08 -16.64
N LEU A 34 6.24 0.52 -15.43
CA LEU A 34 6.06 1.30 -14.20
C LEU A 34 7.18 2.34 -14.01
N ARG A 35 8.44 1.98 -14.30
CA ARG A 35 9.57 2.93 -14.25
C ARG A 35 9.42 4.03 -15.29
N ASN A 36 9.09 3.67 -16.52
CA ASN A 36 8.91 4.64 -17.60
C ASN A 36 7.76 5.61 -17.28
N ALA A 37 6.66 5.11 -16.71
CA ALA A 37 5.53 5.95 -16.31
C ALA A 37 5.89 6.92 -15.18
N LEU A 38 6.71 6.49 -14.21
CA LEU A 38 7.26 7.37 -13.18
C LEU A 38 8.16 8.47 -13.75
N GLU A 39 9.03 8.13 -14.71
CA GLU A 39 9.89 9.09 -15.41
C GLU A 39 9.06 10.18 -16.12
N HIS A 40 7.89 9.80 -16.68
CA HIS A 40 6.96 10.72 -17.33
C HIS A 40 5.98 11.43 -16.38
N GLY A 41 6.09 11.22 -15.06
CA GLY A 41 5.29 11.92 -14.06
C GLY A 41 3.83 11.45 -13.98
N GLU A 42 3.54 10.19 -14.32
CA GLU A 42 2.25 9.59 -14.03
C GLU A 42 1.97 9.53 -12.52
N LYS A 43 0.70 9.64 -12.12
CA LYS A 43 0.32 9.71 -10.71
C LYS A 43 0.53 8.38 -10.00
N GLU A 44 1.21 8.42 -8.87
CA GLU A 44 1.61 7.25 -8.07
C GLU A 44 0.42 6.38 -7.64
N VAL A 45 -0.70 7.01 -7.26
CA VAL A 45 -1.94 6.29 -6.89
C VAL A 45 -2.50 5.49 -8.09
N ALA A 46 -2.48 6.08 -9.28
CA ALA A 46 -2.98 5.41 -10.48
C ALA A 46 -2.07 4.25 -10.89
N LEU A 47 -0.75 4.44 -10.75
CA LEU A 47 0.25 3.42 -11.00
C LEU A 47 0.16 2.25 -10.01
N ALA A 48 -0.06 2.51 -8.72
CA ALA A 48 -0.28 1.46 -7.71
C ALA A 48 -1.53 0.62 -8.01
N ALA A 49 -2.63 1.27 -8.40
CA ALA A 49 -3.86 0.60 -8.81
C ALA A 49 -3.66 -0.26 -10.06
N TRP A 50 -3.00 0.29 -11.08
CA TRP A 50 -2.66 -0.43 -12.30
C TRP A 50 -1.78 -1.65 -12.01
N PHE A 51 -0.69 -1.47 -11.26
CA PHE A 51 0.26 -2.53 -10.97
C PHE A 51 -0.37 -3.66 -10.15
N SER A 52 -1.20 -3.31 -9.16
CA SER A 52 -1.98 -4.28 -8.38
C SER A 52 -2.88 -5.14 -9.25
N ARG A 53 -3.56 -4.50 -10.20
CA ARG A 53 -4.43 -5.17 -11.15
C ARG A 53 -3.64 -6.12 -12.04
N VAL A 54 -2.52 -5.68 -12.61
CA VAL A 54 -1.67 -6.54 -13.47
C VAL A 54 -1.21 -7.79 -12.70
N VAL A 55 -0.71 -7.61 -11.47
CA VAL A 55 -0.27 -8.74 -10.63
C VAL A 55 -1.44 -9.69 -10.32
N GLY A 56 -2.61 -9.13 -9.96
CA GLY A 56 -3.82 -9.91 -9.72
C GLY A 56 -4.30 -10.68 -10.96
N ASP A 57 -4.37 -10.02 -12.09
CA ASP A 57 -4.84 -10.60 -13.35
C ASP A 57 -3.88 -11.71 -13.83
N VAL A 58 -2.56 -11.54 -13.65
CA VAL A 58 -1.58 -12.61 -13.95
C VAL A 58 -1.75 -13.82 -13.03
N ILE A 59 -1.90 -13.61 -11.71
CA ILE A 59 -2.05 -14.72 -10.75
C ILE A 59 -3.29 -15.57 -11.03
N HIS A 60 -4.38 -14.95 -11.47
CA HIS A 60 -5.64 -15.63 -11.77
C HIS A 60 -5.81 -15.99 -13.26
N SER A 61 -4.82 -15.67 -14.11
CA SER A 61 -4.83 -16.02 -15.54
C SER A 61 -4.79 -17.54 -15.75
N PRO A 62 -5.18 -18.06 -16.94
CA PRO A 62 -5.12 -19.49 -17.26
C PRO A 62 -3.75 -20.15 -17.01
N ALA A 63 -2.65 -19.42 -17.13
CA ALA A 63 -1.30 -19.90 -16.85
C ALA A 63 -1.14 -20.47 -15.43
N LEU A 64 -1.73 -19.79 -14.44
CA LEU A 64 -1.62 -20.13 -13.03
C LEU A 64 -2.93 -20.67 -12.43
N ALA A 65 -4.09 -20.18 -12.87
CA ALA A 65 -5.41 -20.55 -12.36
C ALA A 65 -5.42 -20.67 -10.82
N SER A 66 -4.67 -19.79 -10.14
CA SER A 66 -4.34 -20.00 -8.74
C SER A 66 -5.57 -19.79 -7.85
N PRO A 67 -5.81 -20.66 -6.86
CA PRO A 67 -6.92 -20.48 -5.93
C PRO A 67 -6.59 -19.48 -4.80
N VAL A 68 -5.36 -18.95 -4.75
CA VAL A 68 -4.96 -18.02 -3.69
C VAL A 68 -5.76 -16.73 -3.78
N ARG A 69 -6.05 -16.13 -2.62
CA ARG A 69 -6.76 -14.86 -2.59
C ARG A 69 -5.81 -13.75 -2.19
N LEU A 70 -5.57 -12.81 -3.10
CA LEU A 70 -4.75 -11.63 -2.81
C LEU A 70 -5.32 -10.83 -1.63
N THR A 71 -4.43 -10.30 -0.82
CA THR A 71 -4.74 -9.50 0.37
C THR A 71 -3.64 -8.45 0.59
N GLY A 72 -3.71 -7.67 1.67
CA GLY A 72 -2.79 -6.57 1.89
C GLY A 72 -2.89 -5.53 0.78
N ALA A 73 -1.74 -5.01 0.34
CA ALA A 73 -1.68 -3.93 -0.65
C ALA A 73 -2.23 -4.36 -2.01
N PHE A 74 -1.85 -5.53 -2.49
CA PHE A 74 -2.31 -6.04 -3.78
C PHE A 74 -3.81 -6.41 -3.76
N GLY A 75 -4.31 -7.00 -2.67
CA GLY A 75 -5.74 -7.33 -2.57
C GLY A 75 -6.67 -6.11 -2.57
N ARG A 76 -6.19 -4.96 -2.09
CA ARG A 76 -6.97 -3.71 -2.06
C ARG A 76 -6.68 -2.76 -3.23
N GLY A 77 -5.69 -3.04 -4.08
CA GLY A 77 -5.36 -2.17 -5.22
C GLY A 77 -4.32 -1.07 -4.95
N ASP A 78 -3.47 -1.24 -3.94
CA ASP A 78 -2.43 -0.27 -3.53
C ASP A 78 -1.01 -0.86 -3.58
N GLY A 79 -0.82 -2.00 -4.25
CA GLY A 79 0.44 -2.71 -4.40
C GLY A 79 1.51 -1.90 -5.10
N LEU A 80 2.73 -2.00 -4.57
CA LEU A 80 3.95 -1.43 -5.14
C LEU A 80 5.02 -2.52 -5.27
N PRO A 81 6.03 -2.38 -6.14
CA PRO A 81 7.13 -3.34 -6.23
C PRO A 81 7.92 -3.52 -4.92
N THR A 82 7.92 -2.52 -4.03
CA THR A 82 8.61 -2.55 -2.73
C THR A 82 7.80 -3.20 -1.62
N ILE A 83 6.51 -3.42 -1.85
CA ILE A 83 5.60 -4.03 -0.87
C ILE A 83 5.41 -5.50 -1.25
N PRO A 84 5.49 -6.44 -0.29
CA PRO A 84 5.26 -7.84 -0.61
C PRO A 84 3.86 -8.12 -1.17
N VAL A 85 3.78 -9.00 -2.16
CA VAL A 85 2.52 -9.61 -2.62
C VAL A 85 2.06 -10.61 -1.58
N VAL A 86 1.00 -10.27 -0.84
CA VAL A 86 0.46 -11.12 0.23
C VAL A 86 -0.80 -11.82 -0.23
N TYR A 87 -0.93 -13.11 0.07
CA TYR A 87 -2.10 -13.90 -0.29
C TYR A 87 -2.53 -14.86 0.83
N LEU A 88 -3.83 -15.17 0.86
CA LEU A 88 -4.41 -16.24 1.68
C LEU A 88 -4.39 -17.55 0.87
N GLY A 89 -3.96 -18.64 1.51
CA GLY A 89 -3.74 -19.93 0.86
C GLY A 89 -2.26 -20.18 0.52
N ARG A 90 -2.00 -21.21 -0.29
CA ARG A 90 -0.65 -21.60 -0.72
C ARG A 90 -0.67 -22.02 -2.18
N ASP A 91 0.29 -21.51 -2.94
CA ASP A 91 0.56 -21.93 -4.31
C ASP A 91 2.04 -21.69 -4.63
N GLU A 92 2.80 -22.77 -4.76
CA GLU A 92 4.24 -22.73 -5.01
C GLU A 92 4.58 -22.15 -6.39
N ARG A 93 3.65 -22.21 -7.34
CA ARG A 93 3.84 -21.64 -8.68
C ARG A 93 3.74 -20.12 -8.65
N VAL A 94 2.83 -19.59 -7.84
CA VAL A 94 2.74 -18.14 -7.58
C VAL A 94 4.02 -17.65 -6.92
N ALA A 95 4.49 -18.34 -5.87
CA ALA A 95 5.75 -18.01 -5.20
C ALA A 95 6.93 -18.00 -6.19
N SER A 96 7.10 -19.08 -6.96
CA SER A 96 8.17 -19.22 -7.95
C SER A 96 8.12 -18.14 -9.04
N LEU A 97 6.92 -17.78 -9.50
CA LEU A 97 6.74 -16.73 -10.50
C LEU A 97 7.16 -15.34 -9.97
N LEU A 98 6.73 -15.01 -8.75
CA LEU A 98 7.04 -13.73 -8.12
C LEU A 98 8.54 -13.61 -7.80
N ASP A 99 9.17 -14.70 -7.32
CA ASP A 99 10.61 -14.74 -7.12
C ASP A 99 11.37 -14.56 -8.46
N ALA A 100 10.88 -15.15 -9.55
CA ALA A 100 11.51 -15.04 -10.86
C ALA A 100 11.52 -13.62 -11.45
N VAL A 101 10.65 -12.73 -10.98
CA VAL A 101 10.63 -11.30 -11.37
C VAL A 101 11.07 -10.36 -10.25
N GLY A 102 11.62 -10.92 -9.16
CA GLY A 102 12.17 -10.14 -8.05
C GLY A 102 11.12 -9.49 -7.13
N LEU A 103 9.87 -9.94 -7.18
CA LEU A 103 8.82 -9.46 -6.28
C LEU A 103 8.80 -10.26 -4.99
N LYS A 104 8.91 -9.55 -3.86
CA LYS A 104 8.74 -10.15 -2.53
C LYS A 104 7.31 -10.66 -2.38
N HIS A 105 7.14 -11.80 -1.73
CA HIS A 105 5.82 -12.39 -1.50
C HIS A 105 5.73 -13.06 -0.13
N ALA A 106 4.50 -13.27 0.34
CA ALA A 106 4.24 -14.02 1.56
C ALA A 106 2.84 -14.64 1.55
N SER A 107 2.74 -15.91 1.95
CA SER A 107 1.46 -16.46 2.42
C SER A 107 1.15 -15.88 3.81
N SER A 108 -0.10 -15.48 4.05
CA SER A 108 -0.53 -14.95 5.34
C SER A 108 -1.58 -15.84 6.00
N ASP A 109 -1.59 -15.80 7.32
CA ASP A 109 -2.70 -16.32 8.11
C ASP A 109 -3.98 -15.49 7.90
N ASP A 110 -5.12 -16.10 8.21
CA ASP A 110 -6.46 -15.56 8.07
C ASP A 110 -6.80 -14.56 9.20
N THR A 111 -6.07 -13.44 9.26
CA THR A 111 -6.36 -12.34 10.19
C THR A 111 -7.47 -11.44 9.67
N LEU A 112 -8.15 -10.72 10.56
CA LEU A 112 -9.27 -9.86 10.18
C LEU A 112 -8.90 -8.79 9.12
N ALA A 113 -7.74 -8.16 9.27
CA ALA A 113 -7.24 -7.19 8.30
C ALA A 113 -7.03 -7.83 6.91
N ARG A 114 -6.55 -9.08 6.88
CA ARG A 114 -6.32 -9.82 5.64
C ARG A 114 -7.62 -10.27 5.00
N ARG A 115 -8.62 -10.65 5.79
CA ARG A 115 -9.97 -10.95 5.32
C ARG A 115 -10.57 -9.77 4.58
N VAL A 116 -10.57 -8.59 5.20
CA VAL A 116 -11.10 -7.36 4.59
C VAL A 116 -10.42 -7.03 3.26
N ASP A 117 -9.09 -7.01 3.27
CA ASP A 117 -8.31 -6.69 2.06
C ASP A 117 -8.47 -7.74 0.96
N SER A 118 -8.94 -8.94 1.31
CA SER A 118 -9.25 -10.02 0.37
C SER A 118 -10.72 -10.07 -0.05
N GLY A 119 -11.61 -9.28 0.57
CA GLY A 119 -13.05 -9.32 0.29
C GLY A 119 -13.86 -10.35 1.07
N LEU A 120 -13.27 -10.94 2.11
CA LEU A 120 -13.97 -11.83 3.03
C LEU A 120 -14.67 -11.02 4.14
N PRO A 121 -15.79 -11.52 4.69
CA PRO A 121 -16.55 -10.82 5.72
C PRO A 121 -15.79 -10.75 7.04
N VAL A 122 -16.01 -9.64 7.77
CA VAL A 122 -15.39 -9.33 9.07
C VAL A 122 -16.07 -10.02 10.27
N GLY A 123 -17.35 -10.40 10.13
CA GLY A 123 -18.12 -10.96 11.24
C GLY A 123 -18.53 -9.92 12.29
N ALA A 124 -19.31 -10.35 13.29
CA ALA A 124 -19.79 -9.48 14.35
C ALA A 124 -18.63 -9.00 15.25
N GLY A 125 -18.59 -7.69 15.55
CA GLY A 125 -17.53 -7.09 16.38
C GLY A 125 -16.21 -6.81 15.65
N GLY A 126 -16.09 -7.20 14.38
CA GLY A 126 -14.85 -7.01 13.61
C GLY A 126 -14.45 -5.55 13.42
N GLU A 127 -15.42 -4.63 13.34
CA GLU A 127 -15.12 -3.19 13.19
C GLU A 127 -14.33 -2.65 14.39
N LEU A 128 -14.69 -3.02 15.62
CA LEU A 128 -13.97 -2.58 16.82
C LEU A 128 -12.55 -3.18 16.89
N GLU A 129 -12.38 -4.42 16.42
CA GLU A 129 -11.06 -5.05 16.33
C GLU A 129 -10.18 -4.37 15.28
N LEU A 130 -10.74 -4.01 14.12
CA LEU A 130 -10.05 -3.23 13.09
C LEU A 130 -9.62 -1.85 13.60
N LEU A 131 -10.45 -1.20 14.41
CA LEU A 131 -10.08 0.09 15.00
C LEU A 131 -8.91 -0.06 15.97
N ARG A 132 -8.96 -1.06 16.86
CA ARG A 132 -7.85 -1.36 17.77
C ARG A 132 -6.57 -1.68 17.01
N ASP A 133 -6.67 -2.44 15.93
CA ASP A 133 -5.55 -2.75 15.03
C ASP A 133 -4.96 -1.50 14.37
N ALA A 134 -5.80 -0.52 14.00
CA ALA A 134 -5.36 0.76 13.47
C ALA A 134 -4.67 1.63 14.53
N LEU A 135 -5.26 1.75 15.72
CA LEU A 135 -4.68 2.50 16.85
C LEU A 135 -3.32 1.93 17.29
N ALA A 136 -3.16 0.61 17.24
CA ALA A 136 -1.90 -0.06 17.56
C ALA A 136 -0.76 0.20 16.55
N LYS A 137 -1.05 0.74 15.36
CA LYS A 137 -0.04 1.06 14.32
C LYS A 137 0.46 2.49 14.40
N ARG A 138 0.27 3.16 15.54
CA ARG A 138 0.73 4.54 15.72
C ARG A 138 2.22 4.69 15.39
N PRO A 139 2.59 5.67 14.56
CA PRO A 139 4.00 5.97 14.31
C PRO A 139 4.75 6.28 15.61
N PRO A 140 6.04 5.96 15.69
CA PRO A 140 6.85 6.28 16.86
C PRO A 140 6.90 7.79 17.08
N ALA A 141 6.97 8.20 18.35
CA ALA A 141 7.10 9.60 18.71
C ALA A 141 8.39 10.20 18.13
N LEU A 142 8.33 11.48 17.75
CA LEU A 142 9.50 12.21 17.23
C LEU A 142 10.62 12.21 18.28
N ARG A 143 11.78 11.67 17.91
CA ARG A 143 12.98 11.71 18.75
C ARG A 143 13.69 13.05 18.57
N LEU A 144 14.04 13.68 19.69
CA LEU A 144 14.77 14.95 19.72
C LEU A 144 16.17 14.74 20.32
N ILE A 145 17.18 15.35 19.70
CA ILE A 145 18.55 15.49 20.22
C ILE A 145 18.86 16.98 20.22
N ASP A 146 19.24 17.53 21.38
CA ASP A 146 19.53 18.95 21.58
C ASP A 146 18.43 19.90 21.07
N GLY A 147 17.16 19.49 21.22
CA GLY A 147 15.99 20.27 20.80
C GLY A 147 15.68 20.21 19.30
N LEU A 148 16.44 19.45 18.52
CA LEU A 148 16.24 19.25 17.08
C LEU A 148 15.81 17.80 16.79
N PRO A 149 15.05 17.53 15.71
CA PRO A 149 14.77 16.18 15.26
C PRO A 149 16.05 15.35 15.08
N ASP A 150 16.08 14.15 15.65
CA ASP A 150 17.18 13.20 15.45
C ASP A 150 17.23 12.79 13.98
N ARG A 151 18.27 13.24 13.27
CA ARG A 151 18.42 13.01 11.83
C ARG A 151 18.95 11.62 11.50
N ASN A 152 19.35 10.83 12.50
CA ASN A 152 19.86 9.47 12.32
C ASN A 152 18.77 8.41 12.53
N VAL A 153 17.52 8.84 12.76
CA VAL A 153 16.37 7.94 12.82
C VAL A 153 16.13 7.35 11.43
N GLU A 154 15.96 6.04 11.40
CA GLU A 154 15.58 5.29 10.21
C GLU A 154 14.19 5.72 9.71
N VAL A 155 14.08 5.90 8.41
CA VAL A 155 12.85 6.24 7.71
C VAL A 155 12.22 4.95 7.23
N ASP A 156 11.14 4.55 7.88
CA ASP A 156 10.30 3.44 7.46
C ASP A 156 8.93 3.98 7.02
N VAL A 157 8.79 4.26 5.73
CA VAL A 157 7.55 4.79 5.15
C VAL A 157 6.40 3.78 5.25
N GLN A 158 6.71 2.49 5.16
CA GLN A 158 5.69 1.45 5.21
C GLN A 158 5.08 1.36 6.60
N SER A 159 5.89 1.34 7.67
CA SER A 159 5.35 1.24 9.04
C SER A 159 4.85 2.58 9.61
N THR A 160 5.39 3.73 9.19
CA THR A 160 5.00 5.02 9.76
C THR A 160 3.92 5.76 8.97
N LEU A 161 3.76 5.50 7.67
CA LEU A 161 2.74 6.14 6.83
C LEU A 161 1.76 5.12 6.25
N LEU A 162 2.22 4.21 5.40
CA LEU A 162 1.31 3.39 4.60
C LEU A 162 0.47 2.42 5.45
N ALA A 163 1.11 1.63 6.32
CA ALA A 163 0.42 0.67 7.18
C ALA A 163 -0.63 1.32 8.11
N PRO A 164 -0.33 2.40 8.87
CA PRO A 164 -1.33 3.05 9.72
C PRO A 164 -2.48 3.68 8.92
N ILE A 165 -2.19 4.40 7.82
CA ILE A 165 -3.24 5.03 7.01
C ILE A 165 -4.16 3.96 6.40
N ALA A 166 -3.58 2.89 5.84
CA ALA A 166 -4.38 1.78 5.31
C ALA A 166 -5.20 1.08 6.39
N ALA A 167 -4.74 1.03 7.64
CA ALA A 167 -5.49 0.46 8.76
C ALA A 167 -6.67 1.33 9.19
N ILE A 168 -6.48 2.65 9.30
CA ILE A 168 -7.57 3.61 9.56
C ILE A 168 -8.62 3.50 8.46
N ALA A 169 -8.20 3.53 7.20
CA ALA A 169 -9.09 3.45 6.06
C ALA A 169 -9.86 2.11 6.02
N ARG A 170 -9.16 0.99 6.33
CA ARG A 170 -9.76 -0.35 6.40
C ARG A 170 -10.84 -0.43 7.48
N TRP A 171 -10.59 0.11 8.66
CA TRP A 171 -11.59 0.17 9.72
C TRP A 171 -12.82 0.95 9.28
N ALA A 172 -12.64 2.13 8.69
CA ALA A 172 -13.75 3.01 8.33
C ALA A 172 -14.61 2.47 7.16
N ALA A 173 -13.99 1.73 6.23
CA ALA A 173 -14.66 1.14 5.08
C ALA A 173 -14.14 -0.29 4.81
N PRO A 174 -14.62 -1.32 5.56
CA PRO A 174 -14.08 -2.67 5.52
C PRO A 174 -14.49 -3.44 4.25
N SER A 175 -13.82 -3.17 3.14
CA SER A 175 -14.02 -3.83 1.85
C SER A 175 -12.75 -3.76 0.98
N PRO A 176 -12.53 -4.67 0.00
CA PRO A 176 -11.29 -4.75 -0.78
C PRO A 176 -11.25 -3.65 -1.85
N ARG A 177 -10.86 -2.45 -1.46
CA ARG A 177 -10.82 -1.26 -2.32
C ARG A 177 -9.64 -0.36 -1.94
N PRO A 178 -9.15 0.49 -2.87
CA PRO A 178 -7.97 1.32 -2.63
C PRO A 178 -8.11 2.19 -1.39
N THR A 179 -6.98 2.47 -0.75
CA THR A 179 -6.94 3.28 0.48
C THR A 179 -7.60 4.66 0.30
N PRO A 180 -7.38 5.42 -0.79
CA PRO A 180 -8.07 6.68 -1.02
C PRO A 180 -9.60 6.56 -1.06
N ASP A 181 -10.13 5.53 -1.73
CA ASP A 181 -11.58 5.29 -1.80
C ASP A 181 -12.16 4.99 -0.42
N ARG A 182 -11.43 4.22 0.40
CA ARG A 182 -11.82 3.93 1.78
C ARG A 182 -11.86 5.20 2.64
N LEU A 183 -10.87 6.09 2.47
CA LEU A 183 -10.84 7.38 3.18
C LEU A 183 -11.98 8.30 2.76
N ALA A 184 -12.33 8.34 1.47
CA ALA A 184 -13.48 9.11 0.99
C ALA A 184 -14.78 8.64 1.66
N ILE A 185 -15.01 7.32 1.69
CA ILE A 185 -16.17 6.72 2.36
C ILE A 185 -16.17 6.99 3.86
N ALA A 186 -15.00 7.00 4.49
CA ALA A 186 -14.88 7.35 5.91
C ALA A 186 -15.40 8.76 6.21
N GLY A 187 -15.13 9.72 5.31
CA GLY A 187 -15.68 11.07 5.36
C GLY A 187 -17.19 11.10 5.11
N GLU A 188 -17.68 10.38 4.10
CA GLU A 188 -19.12 10.27 3.80
C GLU A 188 -19.92 9.66 4.96
N ARG A 189 -19.30 8.75 5.73
CA ARG A 189 -19.89 8.12 6.92
C ARG A 189 -19.66 8.90 8.21
N GLU A 190 -19.01 10.06 8.14
CA GLU A 190 -18.68 10.91 9.29
C GLU A 190 -17.84 10.19 10.38
N LEU A 191 -17.13 9.11 10.01
CA LEU A 191 -16.17 8.43 10.90
C LEU A 191 -14.85 9.20 10.99
N LEU A 192 -14.53 9.95 9.95
CA LEU A 192 -13.43 10.90 9.88
C LEU A 192 -13.97 12.27 9.50
N GLN A 193 -13.36 13.32 10.07
CA GLN A 193 -13.63 14.69 9.64
C GLN A 193 -13.04 14.92 8.23
N LEU A 194 -13.64 15.83 7.45
CA LEU A 194 -13.15 16.15 6.10
C LEU A 194 -11.65 16.52 6.10
N SER A 195 -11.21 17.32 7.08
CA SER A 195 -9.80 17.68 7.23
C SER A 195 -8.91 16.48 7.56
N GLU A 196 -9.40 15.48 8.30
CA GLU A 196 -8.66 14.25 8.58
C GLU A 196 -8.53 13.41 7.31
N VAL A 197 -9.59 13.33 6.49
CA VAL A 197 -9.57 12.64 5.18
C VAL A 197 -8.56 13.26 4.22
N GLU A 198 -8.60 14.59 4.05
CA GLU A 198 -7.68 15.32 3.16
C GLU A 198 -6.22 15.16 3.62
N ALA A 199 -5.99 15.26 4.93
CA ALA A 199 -4.65 15.16 5.49
C ALA A 199 -4.08 13.73 5.38
N LEU A 200 -4.90 12.69 5.63
CA LEU A 200 -4.49 11.29 5.44
C LEU A 200 -4.27 10.97 3.95
N THR A 201 -5.07 11.52 3.05
CA THR A 201 -4.89 11.34 1.60
C THR A 201 -3.56 11.93 1.14
N THR A 202 -3.23 13.15 1.59
CA THR A 202 -1.94 13.79 1.28
C THR A 202 -0.76 13.01 1.86
N ALA A 203 -0.89 12.50 3.10
CA ALA A 203 0.14 11.68 3.74
C ALA A 203 0.33 10.33 3.01
N TRP A 204 -0.76 9.73 2.52
CA TRP A 204 -0.74 8.51 1.72
C TRP A 204 0.01 8.71 0.41
N GLU A 205 -0.33 9.75 -0.36
CA GLU A 205 0.35 10.10 -1.61
C GLU A 205 1.84 10.40 -1.39
N THR A 206 2.16 11.07 -0.28
CA THR A 206 3.56 11.31 0.13
C THR A 206 4.30 9.98 0.36
N GLY A 207 3.68 9.03 1.04
CA GLY A 207 4.26 7.71 1.26
C GLY A 207 4.50 6.95 -0.04
N LEU A 208 3.50 6.91 -0.93
CA LEU A 208 3.64 6.24 -2.25
C LEU A 208 4.76 6.86 -3.08
N LYS A 209 4.84 8.20 -3.10
CA LYS A 209 5.89 8.93 -3.83
C LYS A 209 7.29 8.61 -3.32
N ILE A 210 7.48 8.52 -2.00
CA ILE A 210 8.79 8.18 -1.44
C ILE A 210 9.15 6.72 -1.78
N GLU A 211 8.23 5.78 -1.61
CA GLU A 211 8.46 4.36 -1.92
C GLU A 211 8.78 4.14 -3.40
N LEU A 212 7.97 4.68 -4.30
CA LEU A 212 8.19 4.54 -5.74
C LEU A 212 9.44 5.27 -6.23
N GLY A 213 9.75 6.46 -5.68
CA GLY A 213 10.99 7.16 -5.99
C GLY A 213 12.21 6.36 -5.59
N ARG A 214 12.23 5.80 -4.38
CA ARG A 214 13.32 4.94 -3.92
C ARG A 214 13.47 3.67 -4.75
N TRP A 215 12.37 3.08 -5.17
CA TRP A 215 12.39 1.91 -6.06
C TRP A 215 12.92 2.24 -7.46
N TYR A 216 12.48 3.36 -8.02
CA TYR A 216 12.96 3.89 -9.29
C TYR A 216 14.48 4.10 -9.25
N ASP A 217 14.97 4.71 -8.17
CA ASP A 217 16.40 4.96 -7.92
C ASP A 217 17.20 3.70 -7.51
N HIS A 218 16.56 2.52 -7.44
CA HIS A 218 17.17 1.25 -7.02
C HIS A 218 17.75 1.25 -5.60
N VAL A 219 17.18 2.04 -4.69
CA VAL A 219 17.63 2.15 -3.29
C VAL A 219 16.57 1.70 -2.27
N SER A 220 15.53 0.99 -2.71
CA SER A 220 14.44 0.52 -1.84
C SER A 220 14.87 -0.52 -0.79
N ASP A 221 15.93 -1.30 -1.05
CA ASP A 221 16.40 -2.33 -0.13
C ASP A 221 17.49 -1.86 0.85
N HIS A 222 17.92 -0.60 0.73
CA HIS A 222 18.90 -0.01 1.63
C HIS A 222 18.22 0.72 2.78
N PRO A 223 18.57 0.48 4.06
CA PRO A 223 18.12 1.33 5.15
C PRO A 223 18.47 2.79 4.86
N VAL A 224 17.55 3.71 5.15
CA VAL A 224 17.72 5.15 4.90
C VAL A 224 17.37 5.91 6.17
N VAL A 225 18.19 6.89 6.53
CA VAL A 225 17.90 7.76 7.68
C VAL A 225 17.33 9.10 7.22
N LEU A 226 16.74 9.86 8.14
CA LEU A 226 16.21 11.19 7.84
C LEU A 226 17.26 12.13 7.22
N ALA A 227 18.54 11.96 7.54
CA ALA A 227 19.63 12.76 6.98
C ALA A 227 19.86 12.55 5.48
N ASP A 228 19.52 11.37 4.94
CA ASP A 228 19.78 10.99 3.55
C ASP A 228 18.70 11.51 2.59
N LEU A 229 17.52 11.83 3.12
CA LEU A 229 16.43 12.41 2.34
C LEU A 229 16.74 13.86 1.93
N THR A 230 16.31 14.25 0.73
CA THR A 230 16.36 15.65 0.32
C THR A 230 15.61 16.54 1.33
N PRO A 231 15.99 17.83 1.48
CA PRO A 231 15.32 18.72 2.44
C PRO A 231 13.79 18.78 2.25
N PHE A 232 13.33 18.73 1.00
CA PHE A 232 11.91 18.71 0.66
C PHE A 232 11.25 17.40 1.10
N THR A 233 11.79 16.25 0.69
CA THR A 233 11.24 14.92 1.03
C THR A 233 11.22 14.69 2.54
N ARG A 234 12.27 15.07 3.24
CA ARG A 234 12.37 14.98 4.70
C ARG A 234 11.27 15.79 5.40
N THR A 235 11.00 17.00 4.91
CA THR A 235 9.94 17.86 5.46
C THR A 235 8.57 17.25 5.22
N ALA A 236 8.31 16.76 4.00
CA ALA A 236 7.06 16.10 3.64
C ALA A 236 6.82 14.84 4.50
N TYR A 237 7.83 13.98 4.65
CA TYR A 237 7.77 12.78 5.48
C TYR A 237 7.49 13.10 6.96
N GLY A 238 8.22 14.08 7.53
CA GLY A 238 8.02 14.50 8.92
C GLY A 238 6.64 15.11 9.16
N SER A 239 6.15 15.91 8.21
CA SER A 239 4.79 16.47 8.25
C SER A 239 3.73 15.37 8.20
N ALA A 240 3.84 14.45 7.24
CA ALA A 240 2.91 13.34 7.06
C ALA A 240 2.86 12.44 8.31
N THR A 241 4.02 12.12 8.92
CA THR A 241 4.10 11.27 10.11
C THR A 241 3.39 11.92 11.31
N ARG A 242 3.55 13.24 11.46
CA ARG A 242 2.85 14.00 12.51
C ARG A 242 1.35 13.99 12.29
N THR A 243 0.90 14.29 11.06
CA THR A 243 -0.51 14.23 10.67
C THR A 243 -1.15 12.88 11.03
N VAL A 244 -0.52 11.76 10.64
CA VAL A 244 -1.03 10.42 10.94
C VAL A 244 -1.16 10.20 12.46
N SER A 245 -0.15 10.64 13.22
CA SER A 245 -0.16 10.53 14.69
C SER A 245 -1.24 11.37 15.35
N GLU A 246 -1.50 12.58 14.83
CA GLU A 246 -2.56 13.48 15.29
C GLU A 246 -3.95 12.89 15.03
N VAL A 247 -4.20 12.35 13.83
CA VAL A 247 -5.48 11.70 13.51
C VAL A 247 -5.72 10.47 14.38
N LEU A 248 -4.71 9.62 14.59
CA LEU A 248 -4.83 8.47 15.50
C LEU A 248 -5.11 8.88 16.95
N SER A 249 -4.50 9.98 17.42
CA SER A 249 -4.77 10.51 18.76
C SER A 249 -6.19 11.08 18.87
N SER A 250 -6.66 11.75 17.82
CA SER A 250 -8.02 12.28 17.69
C SER A 250 -9.06 11.14 17.73
N LEU A 251 -8.83 10.07 16.97
CA LEU A 251 -9.66 8.86 16.97
C LEU A 251 -9.71 8.18 18.34
N GLU A 252 -8.55 7.95 18.96
CA GLU A 252 -8.48 7.35 20.29
C GLU A 252 -9.26 8.17 21.32
N ALA A 253 -9.14 9.50 21.29
CA ALA A 253 -9.91 10.37 22.18
C ALA A 253 -11.42 10.33 21.93
N ARG A 254 -11.89 10.03 20.71
CA ARG A 254 -13.31 9.85 20.40
C ARG A 254 -13.83 8.51 20.96
N GLU A 255 -13.06 7.43 20.80
CA GLU A 255 -13.42 6.11 21.33
C GLU A 255 -13.52 6.08 22.86
N TYR A 256 -12.64 6.77 23.58
CA TYR A 256 -12.75 6.85 25.04
C TYR A 256 -13.97 7.63 25.55
N ARG A 257 -14.66 8.39 24.68
CA ARG A 257 -15.84 9.20 25.04
C ARG A 257 -17.17 8.53 24.69
N SER A 258 -17.16 7.46 23.91
CA SER A 258 -18.34 6.66 23.52
C SER A 258 -18.55 5.49 24.48
#